data_AF-U6Q1R2-F1
#
_entry.id   AF-U6Q1R2-F1
#
_cell.length_a   1.000
_cell.length_b   1.000
_cell.length_c   1.000
_cell.angle_alpha   90.00
_cell.angle_beta   90.00
_cell.angle_gamma   90.00
#
_symmetry.space_group_name_H-M   'P 1'
#
loop_
_entity.id
_entity.type
_entity.pdbx_description
1 polymer ?
#
loop_
_entity_poly.entity_id
_entity_poly.type
_entity_poly.pdbx_seq_one_letter_code
_entity_poly.pdbx_strand_id
1 'polypeptide(L)'
;MSKITRRGYVPTDEKEFRNENLNKLYEASEDLLYLLNRGYKIKGTSTFIGNHYLLSERQRLALVRGISRYDDVIKRKSKEITNISNIEEVHIDGFNTIITLEVALSNSLIIKSMDETIRDLAGLRGTYSVIDKTEVAIKLIGEFLLEHKIKKAIFYLDKPVSNSGRLKMKILEMLEGLEF
;
A
#
# COMPACT_ATOMS: atom_id res chain seq x y z
N MET A 1 8.83 1.82 28.06
CA MET A 1 9.11 1.17 26.77
C MET A 1 7.89 1.35 25.88
N SER A 2 8.04 1.92 24.68
CA SER A 2 6.92 2.04 23.74
C SER A 2 6.47 0.64 23.29
N LYS A 3 5.15 0.46 23.12
CA LYS A 3 4.58 -0.81 22.66
C LYS A 3 5.03 -1.07 21.22
N ILE A 4 5.80 -2.14 21.00
CA ILE A 4 6.18 -2.58 19.65
C ILE A 4 4.92 -3.08 18.93
N THR A 5 4.54 -2.41 17.85
CA THR A 5 3.35 -2.76 17.07
C THR A 5 3.75 -3.21 15.66
N ARG A 6 3.31 -4.41 15.25
CA ARG A 6 3.52 -4.94 13.89
C ARG A 6 2.31 -4.65 13.01
N ARG A 7 2.31 -3.53 12.30
CA ARG A 7 1.17 -3.12 11.47
C ARG A 7 0.94 -4.10 10.33
N GLY A 8 -0.31 -4.51 10.14
CA GLY A 8 -0.70 -5.39 9.03
C GLY A 8 -0.24 -6.84 9.18
N TYR A 9 0.43 -7.21 10.28
CA TYR A 9 0.81 -8.59 10.54
C TYR A 9 -0.41 -9.43 10.87
N VAL A 10 -0.57 -10.53 10.14
CA VAL A 10 -1.57 -11.56 10.44
C VAL A 10 -0.84 -12.90 10.53
N PRO A 11 -0.94 -13.65 11.65
CA PRO A 11 -0.18 -14.90 11.82
C PRO A 11 -0.44 -15.94 10.73
N THR A 12 -1.64 -15.95 10.14
CA THR A 12 -1.98 -16.89 9.08
C THR A 12 -1.27 -16.58 7.75
N ASP A 13 -0.69 -15.38 7.58
CA ASP A 13 0.05 -15.01 6.37
C ASP A 13 1.21 -16.00 6.11
N GLU A 14 1.85 -16.53 7.16
CA GLU A 14 2.94 -17.51 7.05
C GLU A 14 2.52 -18.84 6.42
N LYS A 15 1.24 -19.21 6.52
CA LYS A 15 0.67 -20.40 5.90
C LYS A 15 0.00 -20.09 4.57
N GLU A 16 -0.74 -18.97 4.52
CA GLU A 16 -1.59 -18.60 3.39
C GLU A 16 -0.80 -18.09 2.18
N PHE A 17 0.42 -17.56 2.37
CA PHE A 17 1.25 -17.01 1.29
C PHE A 17 2.56 -17.78 1.12
N ARG A 18 2.55 -19.10 1.36
CA ARG A 18 3.69 -19.99 1.14
C ARG A 18 3.29 -21.27 0.41
N ASN A 19 4.26 -21.88 -0.25
CA ASN A 19 4.16 -23.21 -0.88
C ASN A 19 2.93 -23.34 -1.79
N GLU A 20 2.18 -24.44 -1.67
CA GLU A 20 0.98 -24.74 -2.47
C GLU A 20 -0.10 -23.66 -2.36
N ASN A 21 -0.25 -23.00 -1.21
CA ASN A 21 -1.21 -21.90 -1.08
C ASN A 21 -0.83 -20.67 -1.92
N LEU A 22 0.48 -20.43 -2.09
CA LEU A 22 0.98 -19.38 -2.97
C LEU A 22 0.80 -19.75 -4.44
N ASN A 23 1.07 -21.01 -4.83
CA ASN A 23 0.82 -21.49 -6.19
C ASN A 23 -0.66 -21.37 -6.56
N LYS A 24 -1.55 -21.81 -5.65
CA LYS A 24 -2.99 -21.67 -5.78
C LYS A 24 -3.44 -20.20 -5.93
N LEU A 25 -2.76 -19.28 -5.24
CA LEU A 25 -3.02 -17.86 -5.37
C LEU A 25 -2.63 -17.33 -6.75
N TYR A 26 -1.53 -17.83 -7.33
CA TYR A 26 -1.12 -17.47 -8.69
C TYR A 26 -2.12 -17.98 -9.73
N GLU A 27 -2.56 -19.24 -9.64
CA GLU A 27 -3.60 -19.77 -10.53
C GLU A 27 -4.90 -18.94 -10.44
N ALA A 28 -5.36 -18.66 -9.22
CA ALA A 28 -6.52 -17.80 -9.00
C ALA A 28 -6.33 -16.38 -9.57
N SER A 29 -5.09 -15.89 -9.61
CA SER A 29 -4.79 -14.57 -10.16
C SER A 29 -4.92 -14.52 -11.69
N GLU A 30 -4.56 -15.60 -12.38
CA GLU A 30 -4.70 -15.74 -13.84
C GLU A 30 -6.18 -15.79 -14.23
N ASP A 31 -6.97 -16.60 -13.54
CA ASP A 31 -8.42 -16.67 -13.75
C ASP A 31 -9.13 -15.35 -13.47
N LEU A 32 -8.75 -14.67 -12.38
CA LEU A 32 -9.25 -13.34 -12.05
C LEU A 32 -8.94 -12.36 -13.19
N LEU A 33 -7.67 -12.32 -13.64
CA LEU A 33 -7.24 -11.44 -14.72
C LEU A 33 -8.01 -11.71 -16.02
N TYR A 34 -8.20 -12.97 -16.38
CA TYR A 34 -8.98 -13.38 -17.56
C TYR A 34 -10.39 -12.78 -17.52
N LEU A 35 -11.11 -12.98 -16.41
CA LEU A 35 -12.47 -12.47 -16.26
C LEU A 35 -12.52 -10.94 -16.21
N LEU A 36 -11.56 -10.29 -15.55
CA LEU A 36 -11.50 -8.82 -15.52
C LEU A 36 -11.36 -8.23 -16.92
N ASN A 37 -10.48 -8.79 -17.75
CA ASN A 37 -10.26 -8.31 -19.12
C ASN A 37 -11.48 -8.56 -20.04
N ARG A 38 -12.37 -9.49 -19.68
CA ARG A 38 -13.67 -9.68 -20.36
C ARG A 38 -14.77 -8.72 -19.89
N GLY A 39 -14.43 -7.74 -19.07
CA GLY A 39 -15.37 -6.71 -18.63
C GLY A 39 -16.10 -7.02 -17.32
N TYR A 40 -15.81 -8.15 -16.66
CA TYR A 40 -16.43 -8.47 -15.38
C TYR A 40 -15.94 -7.53 -14.26
N LYS A 41 -16.81 -7.28 -13.26
CA LYS A 41 -16.53 -6.35 -12.16
C LYS A 41 -15.71 -7.05 -11.07
N ILE A 42 -14.63 -6.39 -10.63
CA ILE A 42 -13.68 -6.91 -9.63
C ILE A 42 -14.34 -7.52 -8.39
N LYS A 43 -15.35 -6.84 -7.80
CA LYS A 43 -16.02 -7.30 -6.59
C LYS A 43 -16.69 -8.66 -6.77
N GLY A 44 -17.41 -8.87 -7.87
CA GLY A 44 -18.11 -10.13 -8.12
C GLY A 44 -17.13 -11.24 -8.49
N THR A 45 -16.18 -10.92 -9.37
CA THR A 45 -15.18 -11.87 -9.86
C THR A 45 -14.26 -12.36 -8.74
N SER A 46 -13.76 -11.49 -7.87
CA SER A 46 -12.88 -11.91 -6.77
C SER A 46 -13.60 -12.79 -5.75
N THR A 47 -14.89 -12.56 -5.50
CA THR A 47 -15.71 -13.47 -4.68
C THR A 47 -15.89 -14.83 -5.35
N PHE A 48 -16.23 -14.85 -6.65
CA PHE A 48 -16.41 -16.09 -7.41
C PHE A 48 -15.12 -16.94 -7.45
N ILE A 49 -14.02 -16.33 -7.89
CA ILE A 49 -12.70 -16.98 -7.95
C ILE A 49 -12.23 -17.41 -6.57
N GLY A 50 -12.33 -16.55 -5.56
CA GLY A 50 -11.93 -16.94 -4.22
C GLY A 50 -12.76 -18.11 -3.66
N ASN A 51 -14.04 -18.24 -4.03
CA ASN A 51 -14.84 -19.39 -3.63
C ASN A 51 -14.39 -20.67 -4.35
N HIS A 52 -14.10 -20.57 -5.65
CA HIS A 52 -13.60 -21.70 -6.44
C HIS A 52 -12.30 -22.28 -5.88
N TYR A 53 -11.34 -21.42 -5.56
CA TYR A 53 -10.02 -21.81 -5.02
C TYR A 53 -9.98 -21.93 -3.48
N LEU A 54 -11.12 -21.79 -2.80
CA LEU A 54 -11.23 -21.80 -1.33
C LEU A 54 -10.20 -20.86 -0.67
N LEU A 55 -10.12 -19.62 -1.16
CA LEU A 55 -9.21 -18.60 -0.67
C LEU A 55 -9.75 -17.91 0.59
N SER A 56 -8.85 -17.59 1.51
CA SER A 56 -9.16 -16.73 2.67
C SER A 56 -9.51 -15.31 2.23
N GLU A 57 -10.18 -14.55 3.10
CA GLU A 57 -10.42 -13.11 2.84
C GLU A 57 -9.12 -12.32 2.65
N ARG A 58 -8.05 -12.75 3.33
CA ARG A 58 -6.72 -12.18 3.24
C ARG A 58 -6.11 -12.37 1.84
N GLN A 59 -6.19 -13.58 1.30
CA GLN A 59 -5.77 -13.92 -0.06
C GLN A 59 -6.63 -13.20 -1.12
N ARG A 60 -7.95 -13.11 -0.91
CA ARG A 60 -8.85 -12.35 -1.79
C ARG A 60 -8.50 -10.86 -1.82
N LEU A 61 -8.17 -10.28 -0.67
CA LEU A 61 -7.70 -8.90 -0.59
C LEU A 61 -6.40 -8.71 -1.37
N ALA A 62 -5.47 -9.66 -1.28
CA ALA A 62 -4.24 -9.64 -2.08
C ALA A 62 -4.54 -9.67 -3.58
N LEU A 63 -5.45 -10.53 -4.03
CA LEU A 63 -5.89 -10.55 -5.43
C LEU A 63 -6.50 -9.23 -5.89
N VAL A 64 -7.42 -8.66 -5.11
CA VAL A 64 -8.09 -7.39 -5.44
C VAL A 64 -7.08 -6.22 -5.49
N ARG A 65 -6.05 -6.25 -4.65
CA ARG A 65 -5.01 -5.22 -4.59
C ARG A 65 -3.97 -5.37 -5.69
N GLY A 66 -3.62 -6.61 -6.04
CA GLY A 66 -2.53 -6.95 -6.95
C GLY A 66 -2.94 -7.07 -8.42
N ILE A 67 -4.18 -7.49 -8.70
CA ILE A 67 -4.63 -7.81 -10.06
C ILE A 67 -5.51 -6.70 -10.62
N SER A 68 -5.31 -6.37 -11.89
CA SER A 68 -6.03 -5.30 -12.59
C SER A 68 -6.11 -5.60 -14.08
N ARG A 69 -7.10 -5.00 -14.75
CA ARG A 69 -7.21 -5.08 -16.21
C ARG A 69 -5.96 -4.52 -16.88
N TYR A 70 -5.62 -5.03 -18.06
CA TYR A 70 -4.47 -4.52 -18.81
C TYR A 70 -4.60 -3.02 -19.11
N ASP A 71 -5.78 -2.55 -19.51
CA ASP A 71 -6.01 -1.13 -19.79
C ASP A 71 -5.80 -0.24 -18.55
N ASP A 72 -6.17 -0.72 -17.36
CA ASP A 72 -5.95 0.01 -16.11
C ASP A 72 -4.47 0.05 -15.71
N VAL A 73 -3.72 -1.00 -16.02
CA VAL A 73 -2.26 -1.04 -15.80
C VAL A 73 -1.56 -0.10 -16.78
N ILE A 74 -1.90 -0.17 -18.07
CA ILE A 74 -1.35 0.71 -19.12
C ILE A 74 -1.63 2.18 -18.78
N LYS A 75 -2.86 2.51 -18.40
CA LYS A 75 -3.27 3.87 -18.01
C LYS A 75 -2.53 4.40 -16.78
N ARG A 76 -2.14 3.53 -15.84
CA ARG A 76 -1.32 3.92 -14.69
C ARG A 76 0.12 4.16 -15.11
N LYS A 77 0.72 3.22 -15.84
CA LYS A 77 2.09 3.35 -16.36
C LYS A 77 2.26 4.56 -17.29
N SER A 78 1.26 4.91 -18.08
CA SER A 78 1.30 6.10 -18.94
C SER A 78 1.31 7.42 -18.16
N LYS A 79 0.96 7.39 -16.87
CA LYS A 79 0.96 8.56 -15.96
C LYS A 79 2.11 8.50 -14.95
N GLU A 80 2.86 7.40 -14.95
CA GLU A 80 3.97 7.20 -14.04
C GLU A 80 5.12 8.13 -14.43
N ILE A 81 5.70 8.81 -13.43
CA ILE A 81 6.89 9.62 -13.63
C ILE A 81 8.08 8.85 -13.04
N THR A 82 8.94 8.35 -13.92
CA THR A 82 10.11 7.54 -13.54
C THR A 82 11.37 8.36 -13.29
N ASN A 83 11.42 9.60 -13.81
CA ASN A 83 12.50 10.54 -13.56
C ASN A 83 11.94 11.79 -12.88
N ILE A 84 12.33 12.00 -11.63
CA ILE A 84 11.84 13.10 -10.79
C ILE A 84 12.81 14.28 -10.68
N SER A 85 13.92 14.30 -11.44
CA SER A 85 14.96 15.36 -11.34
C SER A 85 14.48 16.78 -11.63
N ASN A 86 13.37 16.95 -12.36
CA ASN A 86 12.78 18.25 -12.68
C ASN A 86 11.48 18.54 -11.90
N ILE A 87 11.17 17.72 -10.89
CA ILE A 87 10.00 17.91 -10.06
C ILE A 87 10.41 18.70 -8.83
N GLU A 88 9.79 19.87 -8.63
CA GLU A 88 10.05 20.69 -7.45
C GLU A 88 8.99 20.49 -6.36
N GLU A 89 7.77 20.10 -6.73
CA GLU A 89 6.65 19.91 -5.82
C GLU A 89 6.02 18.54 -5.99
N VAL A 90 5.80 17.83 -4.89
CA VAL A 90 5.10 16.54 -4.86
C VAL A 90 3.90 16.57 -3.94
N HIS A 91 2.87 15.84 -4.34
CA HIS A 91 1.67 15.64 -3.57
C HIS A 91 1.61 14.19 -3.10
N ILE A 92 1.48 13.99 -1.78
CA ILE A 92 1.60 12.68 -1.14
C ILE A 92 0.28 12.34 -0.47
N ASP A 93 -0.27 11.17 -0.81
CA ASP A 93 -1.34 10.56 -0.01
C ASP A 93 -0.73 10.03 1.29
N GLY A 94 -0.88 10.80 2.37
CA GLY A 94 -0.16 10.54 3.61
C GLY A 94 -0.52 9.18 4.23
N PHE A 95 -1.79 8.76 4.15
CA PHE A 95 -2.18 7.47 4.73
C PHE A 95 -1.67 6.30 3.90
N ASN A 96 -1.88 6.30 2.58
CA ASN A 96 -1.44 5.18 1.75
C ASN A 96 0.09 5.04 1.78
N THR A 97 0.84 6.15 1.74
CA THR A 97 2.30 6.11 1.81
C THR A 97 2.80 5.67 3.18
N ILE A 98 2.35 6.31 4.28
CA ILE A 98 2.86 6.03 5.62
C ILE A 98 2.46 4.62 6.08
N ILE A 99 1.23 4.18 5.83
CA ILE A 99 0.78 2.83 6.22
C ILE A 99 1.56 1.75 5.47
N THR A 100 1.83 1.93 4.17
CA THR A 100 2.62 0.96 3.39
C THR A 100 4.04 0.84 3.96
N LEU A 101 4.69 1.96 4.28
CA LEU A 101 6.02 1.95 4.92
C LEU A 101 5.99 1.33 6.32
N GLU A 102 4.99 1.65 7.14
CA GLU A 102 4.81 1.07 8.47
C GLU A 102 4.64 -0.46 8.43
N VAL A 103 3.92 -0.99 7.43
CA VAL A 103 3.74 -2.43 7.22
C VAL A 103 5.06 -3.08 6.80
N ALA A 104 5.79 -2.47 5.86
CA ALA A 104 7.11 -2.94 5.44
C ALA A 104 8.10 -2.98 6.62
N LEU A 105 8.20 -1.87 7.37
CA LEU A 105 9.04 -1.76 8.58
C LEU A 105 8.59 -2.68 9.73
N SER A 106 7.37 -3.21 9.66
CA SER A 106 6.85 -4.20 10.62
C SER A 106 7.16 -5.65 10.22
N ASN A 107 7.92 -5.87 9.12
CA ASN A 107 8.12 -7.18 8.50
C ASN A 107 6.80 -7.93 8.34
N SER A 108 5.80 -7.20 7.83
CA SER A 108 4.46 -7.71 7.56
C SER A 108 4.29 -7.83 6.04
N LEU A 109 3.29 -8.60 5.62
CA LEU A 109 3.10 -8.91 4.21
C LEU A 109 2.82 -7.63 3.39
N ILE A 110 3.63 -7.42 2.36
CA ILE A 110 3.43 -6.47 1.28
C ILE A 110 3.43 -7.25 -0.04
N ILE A 111 2.71 -6.75 -1.04
CA ILE A 111 2.63 -7.37 -2.36
C ILE A 111 3.14 -6.42 -3.43
N LYS A 112 3.79 -6.98 -4.45
CA LYS A 112 4.09 -6.29 -5.69
C LYS A 112 2.94 -6.55 -6.67
N SER A 113 2.28 -5.48 -7.08
CA SER A 113 1.08 -5.54 -7.92
C SER A 113 1.44 -5.60 -9.41
N MET A 114 0.48 -5.90 -10.29
CA MET A 114 0.70 -5.96 -11.74
C MET A 114 1.17 -4.65 -12.39
N ASP A 115 0.94 -3.52 -11.72
CA ASP A 115 1.45 -2.20 -12.13
C ASP A 115 2.82 -1.88 -11.52
N GLU A 116 3.52 -2.88 -10.96
CA GLU A 116 4.79 -2.79 -10.25
C GLU A 116 4.73 -2.02 -8.91
N THR A 117 3.57 -1.49 -8.52
CA THR A 117 3.43 -0.79 -7.24
C THR A 117 3.43 -1.76 -6.05
N ILE A 118 4.09 -1.34 -4.97
CA ILE A 118 4.07 -2.06 -3.69
C ILE A 118 2.83 -1.65 -2.90
N ARG A 119 2.09 -2.63 -2.39
CA ARG A 119 0.84 -2.40 -1.65
C ARG A 119 0.81 -3.22 -0.37
N ASP A 120 0.35 -2.59 0.70
CA ASP A 120 0.01 -3.30 1.92
C ASP A 120 -1.40 -3.92 1.87
N LEU A 121 -1.66 -4.79 2.84
CA LEU A 121 -2.96 -5.39 3.07
C LEU A 121 -3.53 -5.01 4.45
N ALA A 122 -2.99 -4.01 5.16
CA ALA A 122 -3.42 -3.68 6.53
C ALA A 122 -4.87 -3.20 6.59
N GLY A 123 -5.36 -2.53 5.54
CA GLY A 123 -6.79 -2.29 5.34
C GLY A 123 -7.48 -1.50 6.46
N LEU A 124 -6.78 -0.52 7.06
CA LEU A 124 -7.31 0.30 8.15
C LEU A 124 -8.62 0.99 7.72
N ARG A 125 -9.68 0.83 8.51
CA ARG A 125 -11.00 1.45 8.27
C ARG A 125 -11.29 2.46 9.38
N GLY A 126 -11.30 3.75 9.04
CA GLY A 126 -11.81 4.84 9.89
C GLY A 126 -10.94 5.26 11.08
N THR A 127 -10.01 4.42 11.54
CA THR A 127 -9.13 4.74 12.67
C THR A 127 -7.68 4.46 12.32
N TYR A 128 -6.85 5.50 12.43
CA TYR A 128 -5.40 5.40 12.40
C TYR A 128 -4.85 5.58 13.82
N SER A 129 -3.73 4.93 14.13
CA SER A 129 -2.99 5.15 15.37
C SER A 129 -1.52 5.26 15.03
N VAL A 130 -0.79 6.19 15.65
CA VAL A 130 0.68 6.25 15.51
C VAL A 130 1.30 5.03 16.19
N ILE A 131 2.34 4.45 15.57
CA ILE A 131 3.11 3.32 16.11
C ILE A 131 4.60 3.66 16.17
N ASP A 132 5.38 2.75 16.74
CA ASP A 132 6.84 2.88 16.87
C ASP A 132 7.59 2.92 15.52
N LYS A 133 6.93 2.56 14.41
CA LYS A 133 7.49 2.65 13.04
C LYS A 133 7.13 3.96 12.33
N THR A 134 6.16 4.72 12.82
CA THR A 134 5.65 5.91 12.12
C THR A 134 6.74 6.96 11.93
N GLU A 135 7.62 7.16 12.92
CA GLU A 135 8.72 8.12 12.81
C GLU A 135 9.72 7.71 11.74
N VAL A 136 10.11 6.44 11.74
CA VAL A 136 11.02 5.90 10.74
C VAL A 136 10.41 6.03 9.34
N ALA A 137 9.11 5.77 9.18
CA ALA A 137 8.40 5.96 7.92
C ALA A 137 8.44 7.42 7.44
N ILE A 138 8.14 8.39 8.31
CA ILE A 138 8.19 9.82 7.96
C ILE A 138 9.62 10.25 7.61
N LYS A 139 10.61 9.78 8.38
CA LYS A 139 12.02 10.06 8.13
C LYS A 139 12.46 9.56 6.75
N LEU A 140 12.11 8.32 6.38
CA LEU A 140 12.43 7.76 5.06
C LEU A 140 11.80 8.57 3.91
N ILE A 141 10.59 9.08 4.10
CA ILE A 141 9.97 9.99 3.11
C ILE A 141 10.78 11.28 3.01
N GLY A 142 11.15 11.90 4.14
CA GLY A 142 11.97 13.11 4.15
C GLY A 142 13.34 12.93 3.47
N GLU A 143 14.04 11.83 3.77
CA GLU A 143 15.32 11.48 3.14
C GLU A 143 15.17 11.31 1.62
N PHE A 144 14.12 10.62 1.17
CA PHE A 144 13.82 10.47 -0.26
C PHE A 144 13.59 11.83 -0.95
N LEU A 145 12.83 12.73 -0.32
CA LEU A 145 12.55 14.07 -0.86
C LEU A 145 13.82 14.91 -0.96
N LEU A 146 14.69 14.88 0.05
CA LEU A 146 15.97 15.59 0.06
C LEU A 146 16.95 15.06 -0.98
N GLU A 147 17.09 13.74 -1.08
CA GLU A 147 17.96 13.07 -2.05
C GLU A 147 17.61 13.51 -3.49
N HIS A 148 16.31 13.67 -3.77
CA HIS A 148 15.80 14.08 -5.06
C HIS A 148 15.59 15.59 -5.20
N LYS A 149 16.01 16.39 -4.22
CA LYS A 149 15.96 17.87 -4.23
C LYS A 149 14.54 18.40 -4.47
N ILE A 150 13.53 17.71 -3.94
CA ILE A 150 12.16 18.20 -3.95
C ILE A 150 12.07 19.40 -3.02
N LYS A 151 11.55 20.52 -3.51
CA LYS A 151 11.45 21.79 -2.77
C LYS A 151 10.18 21.91 -1.93
N LYS A 152 9.14 21.15 -2.27
CA LYS A 152 7.86 21.20 -1.57
C LYS A 152 7.14 19.87 -1.59
N ALA A 153 6.67 19.43 -0.43
CA ALA A 153 5.83 18.25 -0.29
C ALA A 153 4.51 18.62 0.38
N ILE A 154 3.39 18.30 -0.27
CA ILE A 154 2.04 18.48 0.27
C ILE A 154 1.47 17.12 0.65
N PHE A 155 1.26 16.90 1.94
CA PHE A 155 0.61 15.70 2.45
C PHE A 155 -0.91 15.88 2.53
N TYR A 156 -1.65 15.01 1.87
CA TYR A 156 -3.09 14.87 2.02
C TYR A 156 -3.42 13.82 3.08
N LEU A 157 -4.24 14.20 4.05
CA LEU A 157 -4.75 13.32 5.10
C LEU A 157 -6.28 13.43 5.12
N ASP A 158 -6.95 12.29 5.00
CA ASP A 158 -8.40 12.22 5.04
C ASP A 158 -8.95 12.68 6.40
N LYS A 159 -9.67 13.80 6.39
CA LYS A 159 -10.31 14.40 7.58
C LYS A 159 -11.17 13.40 8.38
N PRO A 160 -11.95 12.48 7.76
CA PRO A 160 -12.77 11.53 8.50
C PRO A 160 -11.98 10.45 9.25
N VAL A 161 -10.69 10.26 8.95
CA VAL A 161 -9.88 9.24 9.63
C VAL A 161 -9.49 9.75 11.01
N SER A 162 -9.88 9.00 12.05
CA SER A 162 -9.55 9.32 13.43
C SER A 162 -8.03 9.39 13.61
N ASN A 163 -7.57 10.35 14.41
CA ASN A 163 -6.15 10.68 14.66
C ASN A 163 -5.37 11.21 13.45
N SER A 164 -6.02 11.61 12.36
CA SER A 164 -5.37 12.31 11.24
C SER A 164 -4.62 13.57 11.70
N GLY A 165 -5.17 14.35 12.64
CA GLY A 165 -4.51 15.52 13.22
C GLY A 165 -3.22 15.19 13.98
N ARG A 166 -3.17 14.04 14.67
CA ARG A 166 -1.96 13.58 15.36
C ARG A 166 -0.86 13.20 14.37
N LEU A 167 -1.24 12.54 13.29
CA LEU A 167 -0.30 12.23 12.20
C LEU A 167 0.21 13.51 11.53
N LYS A 168 -0.66 14.48 11.26
CA LYS A 168 -0.28 15.81 10.74
C LYS A 168 0.80 16.46 11.61
N MET A 169 0.56 16.56 12.92
CA MET A 169 1.53 17.18 13.83
C MET A 169 2.87 16.46 13.82
N LYS A 170 2.85 15.12 13.76
CA LYS A 170 4.06 14.30 13.66
C LYS A 170 4.86 14.57 12.38
N ILE A 171 4.17 14.67 11.25
CA ILE A 171 4.79 14.96 9.95
C ILE A 171 5.44 16.34 10.00
N LEU A 172 4.73 17.35 10.52
CA LEU A 172 5.27 18.70 10.65
C LEU A 172 6.51 18.70 11.55
N GLU A 173 6.40 18.21 12.79
CA GLU A 173 7.51 18.16 13.76
C GLU A 173 8.77 17.49 13.19
N MET A 174 8.61 16.40 12.45
CA MET A 174 9.75 15.65 11.90
C MET A 174 10.36 16.26 10.64
N LEU A 175 9.60 17.04 9.89
CA LEU A 175 10.05 17.65 8.64
C LEU A 175 10.34 19.16 8.78
N GLU A 176 10.00 19.79 9.91
CA GLU A 176 10.15 21.24 10.20
C GLU A 176 11.61 21.74 10.17
N GLY A 177 12.60 20.84 10.24
CA GLY A 177 14.03 21.16 10.13
C GLY A 177 14.70 20.69 8.83
N LEU A 178 13.94 20.11 7.89
CA LEU A 178 14.47 19.75 6.59
C LEU A 178 14.18 20.92 5.65
N GLU A 179 15.24 21.66 5.29
CA GLU A 179 15.12 22.72 4.27
C GLU A 179 14.85 22.06 2.92
N PHE A 180 13.62 22.20 2.45
CA PHE A 180 13.20 21.90 1.07
C PHE A 180 13.08 23.23 0.30
#